data_AF-A0A926WF56-F1
#
_entry.id   AF-A0A926WF56-F1
#
_cell.length_a   1.000
_cell.length_b   1.000
_cell.length_c   1.000
_cell.angle_alpha   90.00
_cell.angle_beta   90.00
_cell.angle_gamma   90.00
#
_symmetry.space_group_name_H-M   'P 1'
#
loop_
_entity.id
_entity.type
_entity.pdbx_description
1 polymer ?
#
loop_
_entity_poly.entity_id
_entity_poly.type
_entity_poly.pdbx_seq_one_letter_code
_entity_poly.pdbx_strand_id
1 'polypeptide(L)'
;MIFAGTRPNNLGVKDGRLAPCPSSPNCVSSQSTDSLHQIPPLSFTSTAEQALSQLKGIIQSLPRTKIITEAEDYLYAEFKSALMGFVDDVEFYLDSQAKVIHLRSASRLGYGDLGVNRQRIETIRALFNRSN
;
A
#
# COMPACT_ATOMS: atom_id res chain seq x y z
N MET A 1 -5.70 -3.31 -21.35
CA MET A 1 -6.63 -2.21 -21.02
C MET A 1 -5.84 -0.91 -21.06
N ILE A 2 -6.33 0.10 -21.78
CA ILE A 2 -5.60 1.34 -22.11
C ILE A 2 -5.31 2.20 -20.85
N PHE A 3 -6.13 2.10 -19.80
CA PHE A 3 -6.03 2.93 -18.59
C PHE A 3 -5.24 2.30 -17.43
N ALA A 4 -4.59 1.16 -17.65
CA ALA A 4 -3.83 0.51 -16.59
C ALA A 4 -2.51 1.23 -16.26
N GLY A 5 -1.94 1.98 -17.21
CA GLY A 5 -0.59 2.52 -17.08
C GLY A 5 0.49 1.43 -17.04
N THR A 6 1.75 1.85 -17.12
CA THR A 6 2.90 0.96 -16.99
C THR A 6 3.26 0.81 -15.52
N ARG A 7 3.58 -0.41 -15.09
CA ARG A 7 4.08 -0.64 -13.73
C ARG A 7 5.40 0.13 -13.53
N PRO A 8 5.57 0.87 -12.43
CA PRO A 8 6.84 1.51 -12.11
C PRO A 8 7.96 0.49 -11.94
N ASN A 9 9.17 0.86 -12.35
CA ASN A 9 10.38 0.04 -12.21
C ASN A 9 11.15 0.29 -10.91
N ASN A 10 10.64 1.16 -10.04
CA ASN A 10 11.26 1.58 -8.79
C ASN A 10 10.55 1.04 -7.53
N LEU A 11 9.57 0.15 -7.69
CA LEU A 11 8.90 -0.54 -6.58
C LEU A 11 9.89 -1.47 -5.83
N GLY A 12 9.54 -1.81 -4.59
CA GLY A 12 10.34 -2.60 -3.68
C GLY A 12 10.94 -1.77 -2.55
N VAL A 13 11.58 -2.48 -1.61
CA VAL A 13 12.29 -1.87 -0.48
C VAL A 13 13.72 -1.58 -0.89
N LYS A 14 14.18 -0.35 -0.65
CA LYS A 14 15.58 0.08 -0.82
C LYS A 14 16.00 0.82 0.43
N ASP A 15 17.07 0.35 1.09
CA ASP A 15 17.59 0.94 2.33
C ASP A 15 16.53 1.12 3.42
N GLY A 16 15.65 0.12 3.60
CA GLY A 16 14.55 0.17 4.58
C GLY A 16 13.41 1.13 4.22
N ARG A 17 13.33 1.56 2.95
CA ARG A 17 12.33 2.51 2.48
C ARG A 17 11.60 2.03 1.25
N LEU A 18 10.31 2.33 1.20
CA LEU A 18 9.49 2.21 -0.01
C LEU A 18 9.82 3.37 -0.96
N ALA A 19 9.44 3.23 -2.23
CA ALA A 19 9.57 4.31 -3.20
C ALA A 19 8.88 5.60 -2.69
N PRO A 20 9.43 6.80 -2.93
CA PRO A 20 8.75 8.03 -2.54
C PRO A 20 7.43 8.21 -3.31
N CYS A 21 6.50 8.96 -2.73
CA CYS A 21 5.37 9.47 -3.49
C CYS A 21 5.86 10.49 -4.54
N PRO A 22 5.32 10.47 -5.77
CA PRO A 22 5.50 11.58 -6.70
C PRO A 22 4.82 12.84 -6.14
N SER A 23 4.98 13.99 -6.82
CA SER A 23 4.35 15.25 -6.42
C SER A 23 2.83 15.29 -6.64
N SER A 24 2.25 14.27 -7.28
CA SER A 24 0.81 14.22 -7.57
C SER A 24 0.02 13.71 -6.36
N PRO A 25 -1.19 14.27 -6.11
CA PRO A 25 -1.96 13.97 -4.90
C PRO A 25 -2.52 12.55 -4.82
N ASN A 26 -2.45 11.77 -5.89
CA ASN A 26 -2.87 10.38 -5.96
C ASN A 26 -1.84 9.39 -5.41
N CYS A 27 -1.13 9.77 -4.34
CA CYS A 27 -0.24 8.89 -3.60
C CYS A 27 -0.36 9.11 -2.10
N VAL A 28 -0.23 8.04 -1.32
CA VAL A 28 -0.02 8.14 0.12
C VAL A 28 1.10 7.20 0.55
N SER A 29 1.86 7.61 1.57
CA SER A 29 2.94 6.80 2.14
C SER A 29 3.12 7.10 3.62
N SER A 30 3.39 6.07 4.41
CA SER A 30 3.74 6.22 5.82
C SER A 30 5.18 6.65 6.08
N GLN A 31 5.97 6.77 5.03
CA GLN A 31 7.34 7.29 5.07
C GLN A 31 7.44 8.69 4.43
N SER A 32 6.32 9.29 4.00
CA SER A 32 6.28 10.69 3.57
C SER A 32 6.27 11.65 4.77
N THR A 33 6.79 12.85 4.57
CA THR A 33 6.85 13.92 5.58
C THR A 33 5.92 15.10 5.27
N ASP A 34 5.37 15.15 4.07
CA ASP A 34 4.43 16.19 3.67
C ASP A 34 2.98 15.82 4.04
N SER A 35 2.17 16.83 4.32
CA SER A 35 0.80 16.65 4.79
C SER A 35 -0.14 16.03 3.74
N LEU A 36 0.19 16.16 2.46
CA LEU A 36 -0.64 15.67 1.36
C LEU A 36 -0.53 14.15 1.23
N HIS A 37 0.68 13.60 1.31
CA HIS A 37 0.93 12.17 1.10
C HIS A 37 1.03 11.38 2.42
N GLN A 38 1.31 12.01 3.56
CA GLN A 38 1.49 11.28 4.82
C GLN A 38 0.24 10.48 5.23
N ILE A 39 0.46 9.30 5.80
CA ILE A 39 -0.56 8.45 6.43
C ILE A 39 0.12 7.56 7.46
N PRO A 40 -0.45 7.24 8.63
CA PRO A 40 0.30 6.47 9.62
C PRO A 40 0.60 5.03 9.14
N PRO A 41 1.64 4.37 9.68
CA PRO A 41 1.92 2.96 9.41
C PRO A 41 0.99 2.03 10.23
N LEU A 42 0.99 0.73 9.93
CA LEU A 42 0.29 -0.27 10.75
C LEU A 42 1.20 -0.71 11.88
N SER A 43 0.81 -0.50 13.14
CA SER A 43 1.55 -1.04 14.29
C SER A 43 1.06 -2.45 14.63
N PHE A 44 1.96 -3.32 15.09
CA PHE A 44 1.60 -4.68 15.49
C PHE A 44 2.34 -5.11 16.76
N THR A 45 1.70 -5.94 17.57
CA THR A 45 2.26 -6.52 18.81
C THR A 45 2.57 -8.01 18.70
N SER A 46 2.03 -8.65 17.66
CA SER A 46 2.25 -10.06 17.31
C SER A 46 3.65 -10.32 16.73
N THR A 47 3.91 -11.55 16.29
CA THR A 47 5.12 -11.84 15.51
C THR A 47 5.03 -11.21 14.12
N ALA A 48 6.19 -11.02 13.48
CA ALA A 48 6.24 -10.43 12.13
C ALA A 48 5.44 -11.26 11.11
N GLU A 49 5.56 -12.58 11.20
CA GLU A 49 4.88 -13.54 10.33
C GLU A 49 3.36 -13.48 10.52
N GLN A 50 2.90 -13.37 11.78
CA GLN A 50 1.48 -13.23 12.09
C GLN A 50 0.91 -11.92 11.54
N ALA A 51 1.61 -10.80 11.75
CA ALA A 51 1.22 -9.50 11.25
C ALA A 51 1.14 -9.49 9.71
N LEU A 52 2.14 -10.06 9.02
CA LEU A 52 2.15 -10.10 7.56
C LEU A 52 1.07 -11.05 7.01
N SER A 53 0.85 -12.20 7.66
CA SER A 53 -0.20 -13.15 7.29
C SER A 53 -1.59 -12.54 7.42
N GLN A 54 -1.85 -11.82 8.52
CA GLN A 54 -3.08 -11.07 8.74
C GLN A 54 -3.29 -10.00 7.66
N LEU A 55 -2.25 -9.20 7.39
CA LEU A 55 -2.30 -8.19 6.34
C LEU A 55 -2.62 -8.81 4.98
N LYS A 56 -1.94 -9.90 4.62
CA LYS A 56 -2.20 -10.63 3.38
C LYS A 56 -3.67 -11.07 3.28
N GLY A 57 -4.23 -11.65 4.35
CA GLY A 57 -5.63 -12.05 4.39
C GLY A 57 -6.59 -10.88 4.15
N ILE A 58 -6.31 -9.73 4.78
CA ILE A 58 -7.08 -8.49 4.55
C ILE A 58 -7.00 -8.07 3.09
N ILE A 59 -5.79 -8.00 2.51
CA ILE A 59 -5.59 -7.59 1.11
C ILE A 59 -6.31 -8.53 0.14
N GLN A 60 -6.27 -9.84 0.37
CA GLN A 60 -6.98 -10.83 -0.45
C GLN A 60 -8.50 -10.75 -0.32
N SER A 61 -9.04 -10.29 0.81
CA SER A 61 -10.47 -10.10 1.02
C SER A 61 -11.06 -8.90 0.27
N LEU A 62 -10.20 -7.95 -0.14
CA LEU A 62 -10.64 -6.73 -0.80
C LEU A 62 -10.89 -6.97 -2.30
N PRO A 63 -11.97 -6.40 -2.86
CA PRO A 63 -12.34 -6.63 -4.25
C PRO A 63 -11.33 -5.99 -5.22
N ARG A 64 -11.18 -6.62 -6.39
CA ARG A 64 -10.35 -6.11 -7.52
C ARG A 64 -8.87 -5.97 -7.17
N THR A 65 -8.38 -6.86 -6.30
CA THR A 65 -7.00 -6.90 -5.84
C THR A 65 -6.26 -8.07 -6.48
N LYS A 66 -4.99 -7.88 -6.78
CA LYS A 66 -4.08 -8.96 -7.17
C LYS A 66 -2.75 -8.80 -6.44
N ILE A 67 -2.37 -9.80 -5.64
CA ILE A 67 -1.01 -9.87 -5.09
C ILE A 67 -0.05 -10.22 -6.22
N ILE A 68 1.02 -9.44 -6.35
CA ILE A 68 2.04 -9.60 -7.40
C ILE A 68 3.34 -10.16 -6.81
N THR A 69 3.71 -9.72 -5.61
CA THR A 69 4.92 -10.16 -4.92
C THR A 69 4.62 -10.36 -3.45
N GLU A 70 5.13 -11.47 -2.92
CA GLU A 70 5.08 -11.83 -1.51
C GLU A 70 6.48 -12.29 -1.11
N ALA A 71 7.04 -11.66 -0.09
CA ALA A 71 8.32 -12.00 0.54
C ALA A 71 8.14 -11.98 2.07
N GLU A 72 9.20 -12.29 2.80
CA GLU A 72 9.18 -12.37 4.28
C GLU A 72 8.83 -11.03 4.95
N ASP A 73 9.26 -9.92 4.39
CA ASP A 73 9.09 -8.57 4.93
C ASP A 73 8.38 -7.61 3.94
N TYR A 74 7.93 -8.10 2.80
CA TYR A 74 7.39 -7.26 1.73
C TYR A 74 6.18 -7.88 1.04
N LEU A 75 5.16 -7.06 0.81
CA LEU A 75 3.97 -7.43 0.04
C LEU A 75 3.66 -6.33 -0.97
N TYR A 76 3.49 -6.72 -2.24
CA TYR A 76 3.06 -5.82 -3.31
C TYR A 76 1.79 -6.35 -3.97
N ALA A 77 0.78 -5.48 -4.04
CA ALA A 77 -0.51 -5.74 -4.64
C ALA A 77 -0.92 -4.64 -5.62
N GLU A 78 -1.66 -5.04 -6.66
CA GLU A 78 -2.32 -4.14 -7.60
C GLU A 78 -3.80 -4.06 -7.27
N PHE A 79 -4.34 -2.85 -7.14
CA PHE A 79 -5.77 -2.59 -7.01
C PHE A 79 -6.30 -1.98 -8.29
N LYS A 80 -7.47 -2.43 -8.75
CA LYS A 80 -8.13 -1.87 -9.95
C LYS A 80 -9.38 -1.09 -9.59
N SER A 81 -9.55 0.09 -10.19
CA SER A 81 -10.79 0.85 -10.11
C SER A 81 -11.95 0.13 -10.84
N ALA A 82 -13.16 0.28 -10.31
CA ALA A 82 -14.36 -0.42 -10.81
C ALA A 82 -14.74 -0.04 -12.24
N LEU A 83 -14.65 1.27 -12.53
CA LEU A 83 -15.29 1.88 -13.69
C LEU A 83 -14.31 2.14 -14.83
N MET A 84 -13.11 2.63 -14.50
CA MET A 84 -12.14 3.11 -15.49
C MET A 84 -10.94 2.18 -15.68
N GLY A 85 -10.74 1.19 -14.79
CA GLY A 85 -9.64 0.24 -14.89
C GLY A 85 -8.25 0.81 -14.56
N PHE A 86 -8.18 2.00 -13.95
CA PHE A 86 -6.95 2.52 -13.32
C PHE A 86 -6.38 1.49 -12.34
N VAL A 87 -5.06 1.34 -12.38
CA VAL A 87 -4.32 0.44 -11.49
C VAL A 87 -3.53 1.29 -10.50
N ASP A 88 -3.65 0.91 -9.24
CA ASP A 88 -2.87 1.47 -8.15
C ASP A 88 -1.91 0.40 -7.63
N ASP A 89 -0.65 0.81 -7.45
CA ASP A 89 0.40 -0.01 -6.87
C ASP A 89 0.42 0.22 -5.37
N VAL A 90 0.19 -0.86 -4.61
CA VAL A 90 0.14 -0.82 -3.14
C VAL A 90 1.22 -1.72 -2.56
N GLU A 91 2.13 -1.13 -1.80
CA GLU A 91 3.29 -1.77 -1.22
C GLU A 91 3.22 -1.73 0.30
N PHE A 92 3.69 -2.81 0.93
CA PHE A 92 3.82 -2.94 2.37
C PHE A 92 5.21 -3.46 2.69
N TYR A 93 5.87 -2.81 3.66
CA TYR A 93 7.18 -3.18 4.14
C TYR A 93 7.14 -3.35 5.66
N LEU A 94 7.46 -4.55 6.15
CA LEU A 94 7.49 -4.86 7.57
C LEU A 94 8.85 -4.49 8.15
N ASP A 95 8.84 -3.52 9.06
CA ASP A 95 9.98 -3.20 9.91
C ASP A 95 9.79 -3.89 11.28
N SER A 96 10.49 -5.01 11.46
CA SER A 96 10.40 -5.83 12.66
C SER A 96 11.00 -5.16 13.90
N GLN A 97 11.97 -4.27 13.72
CA GLN A 97 12.62 -3.52 14.79
C GLN A 97 11.69 -2.43 15.31
N ALA A 98 11.08 -1.67 14.40
CA ALA A 98 10.14 -0.62 14.76
C ALA A 98 8.72 -1.14 15.08
N LYS A 99 8.46 -2.44 14.88
CA LYS A 99 7.14 -3.08 15.09
C LYS A 99 6.02 -2.41 14.30
N VAL A 100 6.33 -2.04 13.06
CA VAL A 100 5.39 -1.41 12.14
C VAL A 100 5.47 -2.00 10.74
N ILE A 101 4.37 -1.94 10.01
CA ILE A 101 4.33 -2.15 8.56
C ILE A 101 4.18 -0.78 7.90
N HIS A 102 5.24 -0.35 7.24
CA HIS A 102 5.23 0.79 6.34
C HIS A 102 4.39 0.48 5.11
N LEU A 103 3.80 1.52 4.51
CA LEU A 103 2.91 1.34 3.38
C LEU A 103 3.04 2.48 2.39
N ARG A 104 2.69 2.18 1.14
CA ARG A 104 2.56 3.12 0.04
C ARG A 104 1.41 2.69 -0.87
N SER A 105 0.61 3.63 -1.34
CA SER A 105 -0.40 3.41 -2.38
C SER A 105 -0.32 4.53 -3.40
N ALA A 106 -0.05 4.21 -4.66
CA ALA A 106 0.10 5.21 -5.73
C ALA A 106 -0.59 4.76 -7.01
N SER A 107 -1.32 5.67 -7.66
CA SER A 107 -1.90 5.40 -8.98
C SER A 107 -0.85 5.49 -10.08
N ARG A 108 -0.94 4.63 -11.09
CA ARG A 108 -0.03 4.66 -12.26
C ARG A 108 -0.30 5.81 -13.23
N LEU A 109 -1.55 6.26 -13.29
CA LEU A 109 -2.03 7.28 -14.20
C LEU A 109 -2.97 8.24 -13.49
N GLY A 110 -3.17 9.40 -14.10
CA GLY A 110 -4.01 10.48 -13.58
C GLY A 110 -3.26 11.38 -12.60
N TYR A 111 -3.78 12.58 -12.39
CA TYR A 111 -3.24 13.52 -11.42
C TYR A 111 -3.89 13.36 -10.04
N GLY A 112 -5.19 13.10 -10.00
CA GLY A 112 -5.95 12.89 -8.78
C GLY A 112 -6.83 11.65 -8.87
N ASP A 113 -7.10 11.05 -7.71
CA ASP A 113 -7.93 9.85 -7.53
C ASP A 113 -9.14 10.11 -6.61
N LEU A 114 -9.45 11.39 -6.33
CA LEU A 114 -10.47 11.81 -5.36
C LEU A 114 -10.27 11.21 -3.96
N GLY A 115 -9.03 10.92 -3.58
CA GLY A 115 -8.68 10.36 -2.27
C GLY A 115 -8.87 8.85 -2.16
N VAL A 116 -9.10 8.13 -3.27
CA VAL A 116 -9.31 6.69 -3.29
C VAL A 116 -8.14 5.90 -2.67
N ASN A 117 -6.90 6.28 -2.94
CA ASN A 117 -5.71 5.63 -2.35
C ASN A 117 -5.68 5.82 -0.85
N ARG A 118 -5.96 7.03 -0.35
CA ARG A 118 -6.06 7.31 1.08
C ARG A 118 -7.18 6.49 1.73
N GLN A 119 -8.39 6.51 1.15
CA GLN A 119 -9.54 5.76 1.67
C GLN A 119 -9.27 4.25 1.72
N ARG A 120 -8.61 3.70 0.70
CA ARG A 120 -8.22 2.29 0.66
C ARG A 120 -7.27 1.95 1.80
N ILE A 121 -6.21 2.74 1.97
CA ILE A 121 -5.25 2.51 3.05
C ILE A 121 -5.93 2.64 4.41
N GLU A 122 -6.79 3.64 4.64
CA GLU A 122 -7.52 3.74 5.92
C GLU A 122 -8.47 2.56 6.15
N THR A 123 -9.08 2.00 5.09
CA THR A 123 -9.88 0.77 5.20
C THR A 123 -9.01 -0.42 5.64
N ILE A 124 -7.83 -0.58 5.02
CA ILE A 124 -6.87 -1.63 5.38
C ILE A 124 -6.40 -1.45 6.83
N ARG A 125 -6.07 -0.21 7.22
CA ARG A 125 -5.69 0.15 8.60
C ARG A 125 -6.79 -0.20 9.59
N ALA A 126 -8.04 0.15 9.29
CA ALA A 126 -9.17 -0.15 10.14
C ALA A 126 -9.40 -1.66 10.30
N LEU A 127 -9.28 -2.44 9.22
CA LEU A 127 -9.41 -3.90 9.25
C LEU A 127 -8.26 -4.54 10.04
N PHE A 128 -7.03 -4.05 9.85
CA PHE A 128 -5.86 -4.54 10.56
C PHE A 128 -5.96 -4.30 12.07
N ASN A 129 -6.35 -3.09 12.47
CA ASN A 129 -6.44 -2.72 13.88
C ASN A 129 -7.61 -3.39 14.63
N ARG A 130 -8.63 -3.90 13.94
CA ARG A 130 -9.75 -4.64 14.58
C ARG A 130 -9.38 -6.06 15.01
N SER A 131 -8.32 -6.61 14.44
CA SER A 131 -7.86 -7.97 14.68
C SER A 131 -6.56 -8.02 15.49
N ASN A 132 -6.13 -6.87 16.01
CA ASN A 132 -4.93 -6.64 16.79
C ASN A 132 -5.27 -6.54 18.28
#